data_AF-A0A142XPG6-F1
#
_entry.id   AF-A0A142XPG6-F1
#
_cell.length_a   1.000
_cell.length_b   1.000
_cell.length_c   1.000
_cell.angle_alpha   90.00
_cell.angle_beta   90.00
_cell.angle_gamma   90.00
#
_symmetry.space_group_name_H-M   'P 1'
#
loop_
_entity.id
_entity.type
_entity.pdbx_description
1 polymer ?
#
loop_
_entity_poly.entity_id
_entity_poly.type
_entity_poly.pdbx_seq_one_letter_code
_entity_poly.pdbx_strand_id
1 'polypeptide(L)' 'MPDPDKRMLRDLKRALKKRGNKHRRAELKKNLADNPDEAAHAEENLGRYRSDTLNKLDNDSTRKKKDTEKE' A
#
# COMPACT_ATOMS: atom_id res chain seq x y z
N MET A 1 -22.41 0.17 -14.40
CA MET A 1 -21.73 -0.99 -13.76
C MET A 1 -20.27 -0.62 -13.52
N PRO A 2 -19.69 -0.85 -12.33
CA PRO A 2 -18.26 -0.62 -12.13
C PRO A 2 -17.47 -1.59 -12.98
N ASP A 3 -16.50 -1.04 -13.72
CA ASP A 3 -15.60 -1.76 -14.60
C ASP A 3 -14.89 -2.91 -13.85
N PRO A 4 -15.10 -4.19 -14.24
CA PRO A 4 -14.61 -5.35 -13.50
C PRO A 4 -13.08 -5.32 -13.30
N ASP A 5 -12.34 -4.78 -14.26
CA ASP A 5 -10.89 -4.66 -14.20
C ASP A 5 -10.44 -3.71 -13.07
N LYS A 6 -11.19 -2.62 -12.83
CA LYS A 6 -10.93 -1.70 -11.73
C LYS A 6 -11.21 -2.33 -10.37
N ARG A 7 -12.15 -3.28 -10.28
CA ARG A 7 -12.39 -4.05 -9.05
C ARG A 7 -11.23 -4.99 -8.77
N MET A 8 -10.75 -5.71 -9.79
CA MET A 8 -9.60 -6.61 -9.68
C MET A 8 -8.33 -5.87 -9.24
N LEU A 9 -8.04 -4.70 -9.81
CA LEU A 9 -6.89 -3.87 -9.41
C LEU A 9 -6.97 -3.41 -7.95
N ARG A 10 -8.17 -3.05 -7.47
CA ARG A 10 -8.39 -2.66 -6.07
C ARG A 10 -8.22 -3.84 -5.12
N ASP A 11 -8.74 -5.00 -5.48
CA ASP A 11 -8.62 -6.21 -4.67
C ASP A 11 -7.17 -6.70 -4.60
N LEU A 12 -6.44 -6.65 -5.72
CA LEU A 12 -5.00 -6.92 -5.75
C LEU A 12 -4.23 -5.98 -4.81
N LYS A 13 -4.51 -4.68 -4.87
CA LYS A 13 -3.88 -3.69 -3.98
C LYS A 13 -4.20 -3.94 -2.51
N ARG A 14 -5.45 -4.27 -2.19
CA ARG A 14 -5.87 -4.64 -0.82
C ARG A 14 -5.14 -5.89 -0.35
N ALA A 15 -5.02 -6.91 -1.19
CA ALA A 15 -4.30 -8.13 -0.89
C ALA A 15 -2.81 -7.87 -0.61
N LEU A 16 -2.14 -7.07 -1.46
CA LEU A 16 -0.75 -6.68 -1.25
C LEU A 16 -0.56 -5.88 0.04
N LYS A 17 -1.40 -4.88 0.32
CA LYS A 17 -1.35 -4.11 1.58
C LYS A 17 -1.52 -5.00 2.81
N LYS A 18 -2.46 -5.95 2.77
CA LYS A 18 -2.70 -6.89 3.87
C LYS A 18 -1.48 -7.78 4.11
N ARG A 19 -0.86 -8.29 3.04
CA ARG A 19 0.38 -9.08 3.11
C ARG A 19 1.56 -8.25 3.61
N GLY A 20 1.73 -7.01 3.12
CA GLY A 20 2.78 -6.09 3.56
C GLY A 20 2.67 -5.73 5.04
N ASN A 21 1.46 -5.44 5.54
CA ASN A 21 1.27 -5.19 6.98
C ASN A 21 1.60 -6.44 7.82
N LYS A 22 1.18 -7.64 7.37
CA LYS A 22 1.55 -8.89 8.05
C LYS A 22 3.08 -9.06 8.10
N HIS A 23 3.77 -8.81 7.00
CA HIS A 23 5.23 -8.87 6.93
C HIS A 23 5.90 -7.88 7.87
N ARG A 24 5.53 -6.60 7.77
CA ARG A 24 6.06 -5.52 8.63
C ARG A 24 5.92 -5.86 10.10
N ARG A 25 4.75 -6.34 10.53
CA ARG A 25 4.53 -6.72 11.94
C ARG A 25 5.43 -7.88 12.37
N ALA A 26 5.68 -8.85 11.50
CA ALA A 26 6.58 -9.96 11.79
C ALA A 26 8.03 -9.47 11.92
N GLU A 27 8.48 -8.61 11.01
CA GLU A 27 9.82 -8.01 11.07
C GLU A 27 10.02 -7.14 12.30
N LEU A 28 9.07 -6.26 12.64
CA LEU A 28 9.16 -5.44 13.85
C LEU A 28 9.24 -6.28 15.11
N LYS A 29 8.46 -7.37 15.19
CA LYS A 29 8.55 -8.31 16.32
C LYS A 29 9.89 -9.01 16.39
N LYS A 30 10.42 -9.43 15.24
CA LYS A 30 11.73 -10.06 15.16
C LYS A 30 12.83 -9.09 15.59
N ASN A 31 12.85 -7.87 15.05
CA ASN A 31 13.84 -6.85 15.39
C ASN A 31 13.80 -6.49 16.88
N LEU A 32 12.61 -6.40 17.49
CA LEU A 32 12.49 -6.16 18.93
C LEU A 32 13.06 -7.31 19.77
N ALA A 33 12.94 -8.56 19.30
CA ALA A 33 13.48 -9.73 19.99
C ALA A 33 15.00 -9.87 19.81
N ASP A 34 15.50 -9.60 18.60
CA ASP A 34 16.90 -9.82 18.23
C ASP A 34 17.81 -8.63 18.63
N ASN A 35 17.32 -7.40 18.54
CA ASN A 35 18.06 -6.17 18.86
C ASN A 35 17.12 -5.07 19.38
N PRO A 36 16.67 -5.15 20.64
CA PRO A 36 15.65 -4.25 21.21
C PRO A 36 16.07 -2.78 21.23
N ASP A 37 17.36 -2.49 21.44
CA ASP A 37 17.88 -1.13 21.58
C ASP A 37 17.84 -0.36 20.25
N GLU A 38 18.17 -1.01 19.13
CA GLU A 38 18.15 -0.40 17.80
C GLU A 38 16.81 -0.58 17.07
N ALA A 39 15.88 -1.37 17.61
CA ALA A 39 14.59 -1.68 16.95
C ALA A 39 13.78 -0.43 16.60
N ALA A 40 13.91 0.66 17.36
CA ALA A 40 13.25 1.94 17.09
C ALA A 40 13.77 2.63 15.82
N HIS A 41 14.99 2.33 15.39
CA HIS A 41 15.65 2.92 14.23
C HIS A 41 15.60 2.01 12.99
N ALA A 42 15.00 0.83 13.09
CA ALA A 42 14.90 -0.10 11.97
C ALA A 42 14.04 0.48 10.84
N GLU A 43 14.62 0.59 9.64
CA GLU A 43 13.90 1.04 8.45
C GLU A 43 12.95 -0.03 7.91
N GLU A 44 11.80 0.41 7.39
CA GLU A 44 10.83 -0.49 6.79
C GLU A 44 11.23 -0.89 5.37
N ASN A 45 11.50 -2.17 5.13
CA ASN A 45 11.74 -2.71 3.79
C ASN A 45 10.56 -3.56 3.30
N LEU A 46 9.62 -2.91 2.60
CA LEU A 46 8.43 -3.59 2.07
C LEU A 46 8.73 -4.53 0.88
N GLY A 47 9.86 -4.36 0.17
CA GLY A 47 10.25 -5.19 -0.97
C GLY A 47 9.10 -5.53 -1.93
N ARG A 48 8.79 -6.83 -2.06
CA ARG A 48 7.71 -7.35 -2.92
C ARG A 48 6.28 -7.00 -2.47
N TYR A 49 6.10 -6.48 -1.27
CA TYR A 49 4.80 -6.08 -0.71
C TYR A 49 4.48 -4.60 -0.91
N ARG A 50 5.33 -3.89 -1.65
CA ARG A 50 5.06 -2.52 -2.06
C ARG A 50 3.80 -2.47 -2.91
N SER A 51 2.94 -1.51 -2.59
CA SER A 51 1.65 -1.28 -3.28
C SER A 51 1.58 0.07 -3.99
N ASP A 52 2.69 0.80 -3.97
CA ASP A 52 2.91 2.08 -4.62
C ASP A 52 2.79 1.97 -6.14
N THR A 53 3.27 0.86 -6.72
CA THR A 53 3.11 0.51 -8.13
C THR A 53 1.64 0.40 -8.55
N LEU A 54 0.71 0.17 -7.62
CA LEU A 54 -0.74 0.09 -7.85
C LEU A 54 -1.47 1.42 -7.54
N ASN A 55 -0.75 2.52 -7.36
CA ASN A 55 -1.36 3.84 -7.26
C ASN A 55 -1.79 4.33 -8.65
N LYS A 56 -2.99 4.93 -8.73
CA LYS A 56 -3.55 5.57 -9.94
C LYS A 56 -3.82 4.65 -11.15
N LEU A 57 -3.46 3.37 -11.09
CA LEU A 57 -3.74 2.37 -12.14
C LEU A 57 -5.23 2.16 -12.45
N ASP A 58 -6.12 2.48 -11.51
CA ASP A 58 -7.56 2.35 -11.68
C ASP A 58 -8.17 3.48 -12.53
N ASN A 59 -7.40 4.52 -12.90
CA ASN A 59 -7.88 5.73 -13.57
C ASN A 59 -9.25 6.15 -13.03
N ASP A 60 -9.34 6.19 -11.69
CA ASP A 60 -10.58 6.39 -10.97
C ASP A 60 -11.08 7.81 -11.26
N SER A 61 -12.10 7.92 -12.10
CA SER A 61 -12.67 9.19 -12.54
C SER A 61 -13.22 10.02 -11.38
N THR A 62 -13.54 9.37 -10.25
CA THR A 62 -13.97 10.04 -9.02
C THR A 62 -12.83 10.73 -8.27
N ARG A 63 -11.57 10.46 -8.64
CA ARG A 63 -10.37 11.11 -8.07
C ARG A 63 -9.87 12.31 -8.85
N LYS A 64 -10.45 12.62 -10.01
CA LYS A 64 -10.19 13.92 -10.65
C LYS A 64 -10.74 14.99 -9.71
N LYS A 65 -9.89 15.93 -9.28
CA LYS A 65 -10.43 17.19 -8.74
C LYS A 65 -11.36 17.73 -9.82
N LYS A 66 -12.58 18.12 -9.44
CA LYS A 66 -13.36 19.00 -10.31
C LYS A 66 -12.48 20.22 -10.49
N ASP A 67 -11.83 20.33 -11.64
CA ASP A 67 -11.20 21.56 -12.04
C ASP A 67 -12.33 22.59 -11.93
N THR A 68 -12.12 23.54 -11.03
CA THR A 68 -12.97 24.71 -10.89
C THR A 68 -13.10 25.30 -12.27
N GLU A 69 -14.29 25.17 -12.87
CA GLU A 69 -14.71 25.91 -14.05
C GLU A 69 -14.46 27.41 -13.77
N LYS A 70 -13.31 27.88 -14.24
CA LYS A 70 -12.97 29.29 -14.41
C LYS A 70 -12.14 29.39 -15.67
N GLU A 71 -12.84 29.40 -16.80
CA GLU A 71 -12.87 30.42 -17.87
C GLU A 71 -13.50 29.83 -19.13
#